data_AF-A0A973B2F4-F1
#
_entry.id   AF-A0A973B2F4-F1
#
_cell.length_a   1.000
_cell.length_b   1.000
_cell.length_c   1.000
_cell.angle_alpha   90.00
_cell.angle_beta   90.00
_cell.angle_gamma   90.00
#
_symmetry.space_group_name_H-M   'P 1'
#
loop_
_entity.id
_entity.type
_entity.pdbx_description
1 polymer ?
#
loop_
_entity_poly.entity_id
_entity_poly.type
_entity_poly.pdbx_seq_one_letter_code
_entity_poly.pdbx_strand_id
1 'polypeptide(L)' 'MSYNLSLTTDFDFSLKEIQIIELIHKGFTSKEIADQLSLSEYTIKRHRQNIALKAGTSGKRAFRKFIKNYPPPSPITSK' A
#
# COMPACT_ATOMS: atom_id res chain seq x y z
N MET A 1 26.71 -14.42 10.78
CA MET A 1 26.09 -13.13 10.40
C MET A 1 24.92 -13.45 9.49
N SER A 2 23.78 -13.81 10.07
CA SER A 2 22.64 -14.38 9.32
C SER A 2 21.69 -13.25 8.96
N TYR A 3 21.67 -12.85 7.69
CA TYR A 3 20.66 -11.92 7.19
C TYR A 3 19.31 -12.63 7.18
N ASN A 4 18.37 -12.12 7.98
CA ASN A 4 17.05 -12.71 8.12
C ASN A 4 16.27 -12.64 6.80
N LEU A 5 15.63 -13.76 6.50
CA LEU A 5 14.82 -14.10 5.35
C LEU A 5 13.83 -12.97 4.99
N SER A 6 14.04 -12.35 3.83
CA SER A 6 13.13 -11.38 3.23
C SER A 6 11.77 -12.05 2.95
N LEU A 7 10.75 -11.74 3.75
CA LEU A 7 9.35 -12.00 3.45
C LEU A 7 8.86 -11.00 2.37
N THR A 8 9.49 -10.99 1.20
CA THR A 8 9.02 -10.20 0.05
C THR A 8 7.87 -10.95 -0.60
N THR A 9 6.67 -10.63 -0.16
CA THR A 9 5.42 -10.91 -0.87
C THR A 9 5.56 -10.56 -2.36
N ASP A 10 5.20 -11.49 -3.26
CA ASP A 10 5.36 -11.51 -4.74
C ASP A 10 4.78 -10.33 -5.56
N PHE A 11 4.42 -9.20 -4.97
CA PHE A 11 3.81 -8.08 -5.69
C PHE A 11 4.82 -7.00 -6.05
N ASP A 12 4.87 -6.65 -7.33
CA ASP A 12 5.67 -5.52 -7.85
C ASP A 12 4.96 -4.18 -7.62
N PHE A 13 4.89 -3.75 -6.36
CA PHE A 13 4.39 -2.43 -5.99
C PHE A 13 5.49 -1.38 -6.11
N SER A 14 5.15 -0.23 -6.69
CA SER A 14 6.05 0.93 -6.68
C SER A 14 6.22 1.49 -5.26
N LEU A 15 7.30 2.25 -5.02
CA LEU A 15 7.53 2.93 -3.74
C LEU A 15 6.34 3.80 -3.31
N LYS A 16 5.68 4.47 -4.27
CA LYS A 16 4.48 5.26 -3.98
C LYS A 16 3.29 4.41 -3.57
N GLU A 17 3.12 3.24 -4.19
CA GLU A 17 2.04 2.32 -3.84
C GLU A 17 2.28 1.69 -2.47
N ILE A 18 3.51 1.34 -2.13
CA ILE A 18 3.90 0.89 -0.78
C ILE A 18 3.57 1.95 0.26
N GLN A 19 3.98 3.21 0.03
CA GLN A 19 3.66 4.32 0.92
C GLN A 19 2.14 4.50 1.11
N ILE A 20 1.36 4.34 0.05
CA ILE A 20 -0.11 4.42 0.13
C ILE A 20 -0.69 3.22 0.90
N ILE A 21 -0.17 2.01 0.69
CA ILE A 21 -0.57 0.81 1.45
C ILE A 21 -0.35 1.05 2.94
N GLU A 22 0.82 1.54 3.36
CA GLU A 22 1.11 1.86 4.76
C GLU A 22 0.10 2.85 5.37
N LEU A 23 -0.29 3.89 4.63
CA LEU A 23 -1.28 4.85 5.11
C LEU A 23 -2.69 4.24 5.19
N ILE A 24 -3.04 3.34 4.27
CA ILE A 24 -4.30 2.58 4.36
C ILE A 24 -4.30 1.68 5.61
N HIS A 25 -3.17 1.06 5.96
CA HIS A 25 -3.02 0.28 7.20
C HIS A 25 -3.24 1.11 8.45
N LYS A 26 -2.81 2.38 8.42
CA LYS A 26 -3.03 3.34 9.51
C LYS A 26 -4.49 3.85 9.58
N GLY A 27 -5.34 3.43 8.64
CA GLY A 27 -6.77 3.78 8.63
C GLY A 27 -7.09 5.07 7.86
N PHE A 28 -6.12 5.67 7.17
CA PHE A 28 -6.35 6.91 6.42
C PHE A 28 -7.25 6.69 5.20
N THR A 29 -8.14 7.65 4.99
CA THR A 29 -9.00 7.76 3.81
C THR A 29 -8.22 8.27 2.59
N SER A 30 -8.77 8.11 1.38
CA SER A 30 -8.10 8.65 0.17
C SER A 30 -7.87 10.16 0.24
N LYS A 31 -8.73 10.89 0.95
CA LYS A 31 -8.62 12.33 1.15
C LYS A 31 -7.47 12.66 2.10
N GLU A 32 -7.40 12.01 3.25
CA GLU A 32 -6.31 12.23 4.22
C GLU A 32 -4.95 11.83 3.65
N ILE A 33 -4.89 10.75 2.86
CA ILE A 33 -3.68 10.34 2.14
C ILE A 33 -3.28 11.39 1.11
N ALA A 34 -4.26 11.97 0.39
CA ALA A 34 -4.02 13.02 -0.58
C ALA A 34 -3.43 14.26 0.10
N ASP A 35 -4.01 14.66 1.23
CA ASP A 35 -3.54 15.79 2.04
C ASP A 35 -2.11 15.55 2.58
N GLN A 36 -1.81 14.34 3.09
CA GLN A 36 -0.48 13.98 3.60
C GLN A 36 0.60 13.93 2.52
N LEU A 37 0.23 13.53 1.30
CA LEU A 37 1.17 13.37 0.19
C LEU A 37 1.21 14.58 -0.74
N SER A 38 0.47 15.65 -0.45
CA SER A 38 0.30 16.82 -1.31
C SER A 38 -0.12 16.44 -2.74
N LEU A 39 -1.06 15.50 -2.86
CA LEU A 39 -1.59 14.99 -4.12
C LEU A 39 -3.11 15.20 -4.21
N SER A 40 -3.68 15.03 -5.39
CA SER A 40 -5.14 15.03 -5.53
C SER A 40 -5.75 13.72 -5.03
N GLU A 41 -6.98 13.78 -4.49
CA GLU A 41 -7.73 12.57 -4.12
C GLU A 41 -7.93 11.63 -5.32
N TYR A 42 -8.06 12.19 -6.53
CA TYR A 42 -8.14 11.43 -7.78
C TYR A 42 -6.86 10.61 -8.02
N THR A 43 -5.69 11.23 -7.85
CA THR A 43 -4.39 10.55 -7.96
C THR A 43 -4.29 9.39 -6.97
N ILE A 44 -4.69 9.60 -5.71
CA ILE A 44 -4.69 8.54 -4.70
C ILE A 44 -5.67 7.41 -5.06
N LYS A 45 -6.88 7.74 -5.53
CA LYS A 45 -7.83 6.74 -6.02
C LYS A 45 -7.24 5.89 -7.15
N ARG A 46 -6.51 6.51 -8.09
CA ARG A 46 -5.85 5.80 -9.18
C ARG A 46 -4.72 4.89 -8.70
N HIS A 47 -3.90 5.34 -7.75
CA HIS A 47 -2.91 4.46 -7.12
C HIS A 47 -3.57 3.27 -6.42
N ARG A 48 -4.66 3.48 -5.67
CA ARG A 48 -5.42 2.40 -5.02
C ARG A 48 -6.00 1.41 -6.03
N GLN A 49 -6.44 1.88 -7.20
CA GLN A 49 -6.87 1.00 -8.29
C GLN A 49 -5.71 0.17 -8.84
N ASN A 50 -4.55 0.78 -9.09
CA ASN A 50 -3.37 0.04 -9.54
C ASN A 50 -2.92 -1.00 -8.52
N ILE A 51 -2.94 -0.68 -7.22
CA ILE A 51 -2.67 -1.64 -6.15
C ILE A 51 -3.67 -2.80 -6.22
N ALA A 52 -4.97 -2.51 -6.36
CA ALA A 52 -5.98 -3.55 -6.45
C ALA A 52 -5.79 -4.49 -7.65
N LEU A 53 -5.40 -3.94 -8.80
CA LEU A 53 -5.08 -4.68 -10.03
C LEU A 53 -3.86 -5.59 -9.82
N LYS A 54 -2.76 -5.03 -9.29
CA LYS A 54 -1.53 -5.78 -8.98
C LYS A 54 -1.78 -6.87 -7.94
N ALA A 55 -2.63 -6.60 -6.96
CA ALA A 55 -3.05 -7.56 -5.93
C ALA A 55 -4.05 -8.62 -6.43
N GLY A 56 -4.53 -8.52 -7.68
CA GLY A 56 -5.55 -9.42 -8.23
C GLY A 56 -6.90 -9.33 -7.51
N THR A 57 -7.19 -8.19 -6.87
CA THR A 57 -8.43 -8.01 -6.09
C THR A 57 -9.50 -7.26 -6.88
N SER A 58 -10.75 -7.73 -6.78
CA SER A 58 -11.90 -7.05 -7.35
C SER A 58 -12.83 -6.52 -6.27
N GLY A 59 -13.13 -5.23 -6.33
CA GLY A 59 -14.04 -4.54 -5.42
C GLY A 59 -13.48 -4.25 -4.03
N LYS A 60 -14.22 -3.41 -3.29
CA LYS A 60 -13.78 -2.85 -2.00
C LYS A 60 -13.53 -3.91 -0.92
N ARG A 61 -14.33 -4.99 -0.90
CA ARG A 61 -14.25 -6.03 0.14
C ARG A 61 -13.00 -6.89 -0.02
N ALA A 62 -12.71 -7.34 -1.24
CA ALA A 62 -11.51 -8.12 -1.54
C ALA A 62 -10.25 -7.27 -1.29
N PHE A 63 -10.24 -6.01 -1.75
CA PHE A 63 -9.13 -5.09 -1.51
C PHE A 63 -8.86 -4.89 -0.02
N ARG A 64 -9.88 -4.64 0.80
CA ARG A 64 -9.70 -4.50 2.26
C ARG A 64 -9.18 -5.77 2.92
N LYS A 65 -9.66 -6.95 2.47
CA LYS A 65 -9.17 -8.24 2.97
C LYS A 65 -7.69 -8.44 2.61
N PHE A 66 -7.31 -8.10 1.39
CA PHE A 66 -5.92 -8.12 0.95
C PHE A 66 -5.05 -7.23 1.81
N ILE A 67 -5.40 -5.93 1.93
CA ILE A 67 -4.63 -4.99 2.75
C ILE A 67 -4.49 -5.52 4.19
N LYS A 68 -5.57 -5.99 4.82
CA LYS A 68 -5.49 -6.53 6.19
C LYS A 68 -4.50 -7.70 6.34
N ASN A 69 -4.35 -8.52 5.31
CA ASN A 69 -3.52 -9.72 5.31
C ASN A 69 -2.12 -9.50 4.71
N TYR A 70 -1.90 -8.37 4.05
CA TYR A 70 -0.63 -7.97 3.46
C TYR A 70 0.12 -7.12 4.48
N PRO A 71 1.09 -7.67 5.24
CA PRO A 71 1.92 -6.82 6.07
C PRO A 71 2.68 -5.86 5.13
N PRO A 72 2.51 -4.54 5.25
CA PRO A 72 3.30 -3.63 4.44
C PRO A 72 4.78 -3.94 4.74
N PRO A 73 5.65 -3.99 3.71
CA PRO A 73 7.07 -4.16 3.96
C PRO A 73 7.48 -3.09 4.97
N SER A 74 8.02 -3.53 6.11
CA SER A 74 8.40 -2.67 7.22
C SER A 74 9.09 -1.43 6.67
N PRO A 75 8.75 -0.22 7.16
CA PRO A 75 9.27 0.99 6.58
C PRO A 75 10.78 0.86 6.47
N ILE A 76 11.31 1.08 5.27
CA ILE A 76 12.72 1.34 5.06
C ILE A 76 12.97 2.70 5.71
N THR A 77 12.90 2.76 7.04
CA THR A 77 13.46 3.83 7.84
C THR A 77 14.94 3.50 7.88
N SER A 78 15.64 3.91 6.83
CA SER A 78 17.03 4.29 7.01
C SER A 78 17.01 5.42 8.04
N LYS A 79 17.54 5.12 9.23
CA LYS A 79 18.24 6.15 9.98
C LYS A 79 19.47 6.60 9.19
#